data_AF-A0A7I8CNR9-F1
#
_entry.id   AF-A0A7I8CNR9-F1
#
_cell.length_a   1.000
_cell.length_b   1.000
_cell.length_c   1.000
_cell.angle_alpha   90.00
_cell.angle_beta   90.00
_cell.angle_gamma   90.00
#
_symmetry.space_group_name_H-M   'P 1'
#
loop_
_entity.id
_entity.type
_entity.pdbx_description
1 polymer ?
#
loop_
_entity_poly.entity_id
_entity_poly.type
_entity_poly.pdbx_seq_one_letter_code
_entity_poly.pdbx_strand_id
1 'polypeptide(L)' 'MATDEQVLYVYRCKACGHAGEVRLDDDSHEGEQANCDSCGEPVALKLGGVRFVPGSR' A
#
# COMPACT_ATOMS: atom_id res chain seq x y z
N MET A 1 1.03 -21.75 9.25
CA MET A 1 0.43 -21.45 7.95
C MET A 1 0.04 -19.98 8.02
N ALA A 2 0.95 -19.07 7.70
CA ALA A 2 0.62 -17.65 7.58
C ALA A 2 0.08 -17.51 6.17
N THR A 3 -1.22 -17.30 6.02
CA THR A 3 -1.80 -16.91 4.74
C THR A 3 -1.20 -15.55 4.45
N ASP A 4 -0.21 -15.56 3.56
CA ASP A 4 0.55 -14.40 3.07
C ASP A 4 -0.37 -13.55 2.18
N GLU A 5 -1.45 -13.03 2.76
CA GLU A 5 -2.37 -12.12 2.08
C GLU A 5 -1.79 -10.71 2.18
N GLN A 6 -0.60 -10.51 1.61
CA GLN A 6 0.01 -9.19 1.54
C GLN A 6 -0.87 -8.27 0.69
N VAL A 7 -1.43 -7.26 1.34
CA VAL A 7 -2.28 -6.24 0.72
C VAL A 7 -1.41 -5.16 0.10
N LEU A 8 -1.67 -4.87 -1.17
CA LEU A 8 -0.97 -3.81 -1.89
C LEU A 8 -1.57 -2.44 -1.56
N TYR A 9 -0.74 -1.57 -1.01
CA TYR A 9 -1.00 -0.15 -0.83
C TYR A 9 -0.20 0.67 -1.83
N VAL A 10 -0.80 1.72 -2.34
CA VAL A 10 -0.18 2.70 -3.22
C VAL A 10 -0.26 4.07 -2.58
N TYR A 11 0.76 4.89 -2.81
CA TYR A 11 0.77 6.27 -2.37
C TYR A 11 1.31 7.19 -3.46
N ARG A 12 0.94 8.47 -3.37
CA ARG A 12 1.53 9.52 -4.21
C ARG A 12 1.95 10.68 -3.34
N CYS A 13 3.25 10.95 -3.32
CA CYS A 13 3.81 12.07 -2.60
C CYS A 13 3.40 13.39 -3.26
N LYS A 14 2.84 14.32 -2.48
CA LYS A 14 2.49 15.65 -2.96
C LYS A 14 3.68 16.60 -3.03
N ALA A 15 4.75 16.33 -2.28
CA ALA A 15 5.93 17.17 -2.24
C ALA A 15 6.83 16.97 -3.48
N CYS A 16 7.18 15.71 -3.78
CA CYS A 16 8.06 15.39 -4.91
C CYS A 16 7.32 14.81 -6.14
N GLY A 17 6.04 14.46 -5.99
CA GLY A 17 5.24 13.85 -7.06
C GLY A 17 5.46 12.35 -7.26
N HIS A 18 6.39 11.73 -6.51
CA HIS A 18 6.71 10.30 -6.61
C HIS A 18 5.52 9.42 -6.22
N ALA A 19 5.26 8.38 -6.99
CA ALA A 19 4.28 7.36 -6.68
C ALA A 19 5.01 6.07 -6.32
N GLY A 20 4.64 5.46 -5.19
CA GLY A 20 5.24 4.23 -4.69
C GLY A 20 4.17 3.24 -4.21
N GLU A 21 4.61 2.02 -3.95
CA GLU A 21 3.78 0.93 -3.46
C GLU A 21 4.39 0.28 -2.22
N VAL A 22 3.55 -0.19 -1.31
CA VAL A 22 3.91 -0.83 -0.04
C VAL A 22 3.03 -2.07 0.10
N ARG A 23 3.60 -3.16 0.58
CA ARG A 23 2.85 -4.38 0.90
C ARG A 23 2.76 -4.53 2.41
N LEU A 24 1.54 -4.64 2.92
CA LEU A 24 1.26 -4.79 4.35
C LEU A 24 0.44 -6.05 4.60
N ASP A 25 0.41 -6.47 5.85
CA ASP A 25 -0.17 -7.75 6.29
C ASP A 25 -1.70 -7.80 6.31
N ASP A 26 -2.39 -6.66 6.23
CA ASP A 26 -3.85 -6.57 6.26
C ASP A 26 -4.39 -5.31 5.54
N ASP A 27 -5.71 -5.23 5.28
CA ASP A 27 -6.38 -4.07 4.67
C ASP A 27 -6.70 -2.91 5.64
N SER A 28 -6.44 -3.07 6.94
CA SER A 28 -6.65 -2.08 8.01
C SER A 28 -5.74 -0.84 7.95
N HIS A 29 -4.72 -0.82 7.10
CA HIS A 29 -3.75 0.28 6.99
C HIS A 29 -4.17 1.37 5.99
N GLU A 30 -5.42 1.37 5.52
CA GLU A 30 -5.91 2.43 4.64
C GLU A 30 -5.87 3.80 5.33
N GLY A 31 -5.23 4.77 4.68
CA GLY A 31 -5.06 6.12 5.21
C GLY A 31 -3.91 6.26 6.21
N GLU A 32 -3.19 5.19 6.53
CA GLU A 32 -2.01 5.26 7.40
C GLU A 32 -0.91 6.12 6.76
N GLN A 33 -0.15 6.82 7.62
CA GLN A 33 0.97 7.66 7.19
C GLN A 33 2.23 6.82 7.04
N ALA A 34 2.73 6.71 5.81
CA ALA A 34 4.04 6.16 5.49
C ALA A 34 5.02 7.27 5.09
N ASN A 35 6.30 6.94 4.96
CA ASN A 35 7.31 7.86 4.44
C ASN A 35 7.53 7.61 2.96
N CYS A 36 7.62 8.69 2.17
CA CYS A 36 7.96 8.58 0.76
C CYS A 36 9.41 8.09 0.59
N ASP A 37 9.63 7.06 -0.23
CA ASP A 37 10.96 6.49 -0.46
C ASP A 37 11.92 7.49 -1.14
N SER A 38 11.37 8.41 -1.95
CA SER A 38 12.17 9.38 -2.69
C SER A 38 12.58 10.62 -1.90
N CYS A 39 11.79 11.07 -0.92
CA CYS A 39 12.04 12.34 -0.22
C CYS A 39 11.81 12.31 1.30
N GLY A 40 11.29 11.20 1.84
CA GLY A 40 11.01 11.03 3.28
C GLY A 40 9.73 11.68 3.78
N GLU A 41 9.06 12.50 2.97
CA GLU A 41 7.84 13.21 3.38
C GLU A 41 6.69 12.25 3.73
N PRO A 42 5.83 12.62 4.70
CA PRO A 42 4.69 11.81 5.08
C PRO A 42 3.67 11.72 3.94
N VAL A 43 3.26 10.51 3.61
CA VAL A 43 2.31 10.17 2.56
C VAL A 43 1.21 9.29 3.11
N ALA A 44 -0.03 9.53 2.69
CA ALA A 44 -1.16 8.68 3.05
C ALA A 44 -1.20 7.46 2.11
N LEU A 45 -1.19 6.26 2.69
CA LEU A 45 -1.39 5.02 1.97
C LEU A 45 -2.84 4.92 1.50
N LYS A 46 -3.04 4.47 0.26
CA LYS A 46 -4.34 4.09 -0.27
C LYS A 46 -4.31 2.64 -0.70
N LEU A 47 -5.39 1.92 -0.47
CA LEU A 47 -5.52 0.56 -0.96
C LEU A 47 -5.37 0.57 -2.49
N GLY A 48 -4.38 -0.17 -3.00
CA GLY A 48 -4.05 -0.23 -4.42
C GLY A 48 -5.09 -0.99 -5.25
N GLY A 49 -6.00 -1.70 -4.58
CA GLY A 49 -7.10 -2.43 -5.20
C GLY A 49 -6.60 -3.58 -6.06
N VAL A 50 -6.44 -4.76 -5.45
CA VAL A 50 -7.29 -5.93 -5.73
C VAL A 50 -6.95 -6.96 -4.66
N ARG A 51 -7.97 -7.38 -3.88
CA ARG A 51 -7.90 -8.67 -3.20
C ARG A 51 -7.62 -9.70 -4.29
N PHE A 52 -6.40 -10.24 -4.31
CA PHE A 52 -6.08 -11.39 -5.15
C PHE A 52 -6.85 -12.56 -4.53
N VAL A 53 -8.13 -12.75 -4.89
CA VAL A 53 -8.87 -13.96 -4.55
C VAL A 53 -8.29 -15.07 -5.43
N PRO A 54 -7.54 -16.05 -4.90
CA PRO A 54 -7.04 -17.13 -5.72
C PRO A 54 -8.23 -18.02 -6.11
N GLY A 55 -8.67 -17.89 -7.37
CA GLY A 55 -9.38 -18.92 -8.12
C GLY A 55 -10.83 -19.20 -7.68
N SER A 56 -11.78 -18.50 -8.29
CA SER A 56 -13.08 -19.08 -8.59
C SER A 56 -12.90 -20.07 -9.75
N ARG A 57 -13.01 -21.37 -9.49
CA ARG A 57 -13.15 -22.39 -10.54
C ARG A 57 -14.17 -23.44 -10.16
#